data_AF-A0A936F340-F1
#
_entry.id   AF-A0A936F340-F1
#
_cell.length_a   1.000
_cell.length_b   1.000
_cell.length_c   1.000
_cell.angle_alpha   90.00
_cell.angle_beta   90.00
_cell.angle_gamma   90.00
#
_symmetry.space_group_name_H-M   'P 1'
#
loop_
_entity.id
_entity.type
_entity.pdbx_description
1 polymer ?
#
loop_
_entity_poly.entity_id
_entity_poly.type
_entity_poly.pdbx_seq_one_letter_code
_entity_poly.pdbx_strand_id
1 'polypeptide(L)'
;MDLAQRFNSELPGINQMLKELKTQEALIKVQGLIPAERPAFDVSSPKAMGQSLNNAQGLMYLYRLNANVASEAGQWEKALEIQEKRAQAARAILGDLEKAQAPIAAQWKKVTQESSDFVAKNEPRKQELEAKIAAFKAELEEIKASKKKLSKKEVEEFNARGAQVQLDDQELAQIAAALPIHKQNLTNAPKVTKTLGENRKEVEGMIKAADEAVAKAKQAVIDQNDEITAFNTKQVMQKVKIVGKKNWVDAVLRTPENITKLGTPQNQAAFLNRMLVLDPGNAGAQKALDNLKAGKEAFVKEAKPAKKGSSKKK
;
A
#
# COMPACT_ATOMS: atom_id res chain seq x y z
N MET A 1 12.13 10.39 -9.86
CA MET A 1 11.14 9.36 -10.26
C MET A 1 10.58 8.77 -8.98
N ASP A 2 9.26 8.76 -8.79
CA ASP A 2 8.66 8.10 -7.63
C ASP A 2 8.80 6.56 -7.73
N LEU A 3 8.69 5.86 -6.61
CA LEU A 3 8.92 4.40 -6.59
C LEU A 3 7.88 3.60 -7.38
N ALA A 4 6.65 4.10 -7.50
CA ALA A 4 5.60 3.43 -8.27
C ALA A 4 5.91 3.51 -9.78
N GLN A 5 6.37 4.66 -10.25
CA GLN A 5 6.83 4.85 -11.62
C GLN A 5 8.04 3.96 -11.93
N ARG A 6 9.01 3.88 -11.01
CA ARG A 6 10.18 2.98 -11.15
C ARG A 6 9.77 1.50 -11.23
N PHE A 7 8.80 1.09 -10.41
CA PHE A 7 8.24 -0.27 -10.48
C PHE A 7 7.61 -0.52 -11.86
N ASN A 8 6.76 0.38 -12.34
CA ASN A 8 6.05 0.22 -13.61
C ASN A 8 6.99 0.19 -14.82
N SER A 9 8.09 0.96 -14.80
CA SER A 9 9.06 0.95 -15.90
C SER A 9 9.88 -0.34 -15.97
N GLU A 10 10.18 -0.95 -14.83
CA GLU A 10 11.09 -2.10 -14.76
C GLU A 10 10.35 -3.45 -14.82
N LEU A 11 9.08 -3.50 -14.42
CA LEU A 11 8.28 -4.71 -14.38
C LEU A 11 8.24 -5.48 -15.71
N PRO A 12 8.05 -4.86 -16.89
CA PRO A 12 8.03 -5.59 -18.16
C PRO A 12 9.36 -6.29 -18.44
N GLY A 13 10.49 -5.62 -18.18
CA GLY A 13 11.82 -6.18 -18.39
C GLY A 13 12.12 -7.35 -17.44
N ILE A 14 11.72 -7.24 -16.18
CA ILE A 14 11.86 -8.33 -15.20
C ILE A 14 11.00 -9.54 -15.61
N ASN A 15 9.75 -9.31 -16.02
CA ASN A 15 8.89 -10.38 -16.50
C ASN A 15 9.43 -11.05 -17.76
N GLN A 16 10.05 -10.29 -18.66
CA GLN A 16 10.70 -10.85 -19.84
C GLN A 16 11.89 -11.74 -19.47
N MET A 17 12.73 -11.31 -18.52
CA MET A 17 13.82 -12.15 -18.01
C MET A 17 13.33 -13.46 -17.39
N LEU A 18 12.25 -13.42 -16.60
CA LEU A 18 11.64 -14.63 -16.04
C LEU A 18 11.09 -15.57 -17.14
N LYS A 19 10.45 -15.01 -18.18
CA LYS A 19 9.99 -15.81 -19.34
C LYS A 19 11.13 -16.49 -20.07
N GLU A 20 12.27 -15.81 -20.19
CA GLU A 20 13.52 -16.30 -20.79
C GLU A 20 14.34 -17.20 -19.85
N LEU A 21 13.81 -17.54 -18.66
CA LEU A 21 14.48 -18.36 -17.65
C LEU A 21 15.80 -17.77 -17.14
N LYS A 22 15.94 -16.44 -17.24
CA LYS A 22 17.04 -15.61 -16.71
C LYS A 22 16.77 -15.19 -15.28
N THR A 23 16.47 -16.17 -14.42
CA THR A 23 15.94 -15.92 -13.08
C THR A 23 16.98 -15.25 -12.17
N GLN A 24 18.26 -15.58 -12.33
CA GLN A 24 19.33 -14.97 -11.52
C GLN A 24 19.58 -13.52 -11.92
N GLU A 25 19.57 -13.22 -13.23
CA GLU A 25 19.66 -11.84 -13.71
C GLU A 25 18.46 -11.00 -13.25
N ALA A 26 17.25 -11.57 -13.31
CA ALA A 26 16.05 -10.93 -12.80
C ALA A 26 16.17 -10.63 -11.29
N LEU A 27 16.71 -11.57 -10.51
CA LEU A 27 16.90 -11.43 -9.06
C LEU A 27 17.88 -10.30 -8.72
N ILE A 28 19.03 -10.26 -9.39
CA ILE A 28 20.02 -9.18 -9.20
C ILE A 28 19.38 -7.83 -9.57
N LYS A 29 18.65 -7.77 -10.69
CA LYS A 29 18.03 -6.53 -11.14
C LYS A 29 17.00 -6.02 -10.14
N VAL A 30 16.08 -6.86 -9.68
CA VAL A 30 15.02 -6.44 -8.75
C VAL A 30 15.59 -6.06 -7.37
N GLN A 31 16.64 -6.73 -6.90
CA GLN A 31 17.32 -6.36 -5.65
C GLN A 31 17.90 -4.94 -5.73
N GLY A 32 18.46 -4.54 -6.89
CA GLY A 32 18.93 -3.17 -7.14
C GLY A 32 17.83 -2.12 -7.28
N LEU A 33 16.56 -2.51 -7.36
CA LEU A 33 15.43 -1.57 -7.38
C LEU A 33 14.97 -1.15 -5.98
N ILE A 34 15.21 -1.99 -4.97
CA ILE A 34 14.78 -1.71 -3.60
C ILE A 34 15.72 -0.66 -3.00
N PRO A 35 15.18 0.47 -2.50
CA PRO A 35 15.98 1.44 -1.75
C PRO A 35 16.67 0.80 -0.54
N ALA A 36 17.92 1.18 -0.26
CA ALA A 36 18.65 0.70 0.90
C ALA A 36 17.93 1.06 2.21
N GLU A 37 17.34 2.25 2.25
CA GLU A 37 16.50 2.73 3.33
C GLU A 37 15.11 3.06 2.81
N ARG A 38 14.10 2.83 3.66
CA ARG A 38 12.73 3.24 3.36
C ARG A 38 12.70 4.76 3.15
N PRO A 39 12.02 5.26 2.10
CA PRO A 39 11.82 6.70 1.95
C PRO A 39 11.15 7.31 3.18
N ALA A 40 11.63 8.49 3.59
CA ALA A 40 11.02 9.24 4.68
C ALA A 40 9.55 9.57 4.37
N PHE A 41 8.72 9.53 5.39
CA PHE A 41 7.33 9.96 5.30
C PHE A 41 7.27 11.48 5.56
N ASP A 42 6.96 12.26 4.52
CA ASP A 42 6.95 13.71 4.58
C ASP A 42 5.58 14.22 5.02
N VAL A 43 5.59 14.93 6.15
CA VAL A 43 4.40 15.45 6.83
C VAL A 43 4.24 16.95 6.66
N SER A 44 5.10 17.60 5.85
CA SER A 44 5.15 19.06 5.71
C SER A 44 3.89 19.67 5.10
N SER A 45 3.14 18.90 4.30
CA SER A 45 1.90 19.35 3.66
C SER A 45 1.00 18.18 3.25
N PRO A 46 -0.29 18.41 2.97
CA PRO A 46 -1.18 17.39 2.39
C PRO A 46 -0.65 16.79 1.10
N LYS A 47 -0.03 17.61 0.24
CA LYS A 47 0.59 17.16 -1.00
C LYS A 47 1.77 16.24 -0.74
N ALA A 48 2.63 16.58 0.22
CA ALA A 48 3.78 15.77 0.60
C ALA A 48 3.36 14.42 1.19
N MET A 49 2.34 14.40 2.06
CA MET A 49 1.78 13.15 2.58
C MET A 49 1.25 12.25 1.46
N GLY A 50 0.53 12.81 0.48
CA GLY A 50 0.07 12.06 -0.69
C GLY A 50 1.23 11.46 -1.50
N GLN A 51 2.32 12.21 -1.68
CA GLN A 51 3.53 11.70 -2.34
C GLN A 51 4.21 10.58 -1.53
N SER A 52 4.24 10.69 -0.21
CA SER A 52 4.76 9.64 0.67
C SER A 52 3.92 8.37 0.62
N LEU A 53 2.59 8.48 0.52
CA LEU A 53 1.70 7.33 0.31
C LEU A 53 1.95 6.64 -1.04
N ASN A 54 2.11 7.41 -2.12
CA ASN A 54 2.48 6.86 -3.43
C ASN A 54 3.84 6.12 -3.39
N ASN A 55 4.83 6.71 -2.71
CA ASN A 55 6.14 6.06 -2.52
C ASN A 55 6.06 4.80 -1.65
N ALA A 56 5.24 4.82 -0.60
CA ALA A 56 4.95 3.65 0.22
C ALA A 56 4.35 2.52 -0.62
N GLN A 57 3.37 2.82 -1.47
CA GLN A 57 2.77 1.86 -2.39
C GLN A 57 3.79 1.29 -3.38
N GLY A 58 4.62 2.14 -3.98
CA GLY A 58 5.71 1.73 -4.85
C GLY A 58 6.71 0.79 -4.15
N LEU A 59 7.09 1.09 -2.91
CA LEU A 59 7.94 0.22 -2.09
C LEU A 59 7.29 -1.15 -1.84
N MET A 60 5.98 -1.19 -1.57
CA MET A 60 5.24 -2.45 -1.39
C MET A 60 5.24 -3.31 -2.65
N TYR A 61 5.14 -2.68 -3.83
CA TYR A 61 5.22 -3.39 -5.11
C TYR A 61 6.62 -3.92 -5.40
N LEU A 62 7.66 -3.15 -5.10
CA LEU A 62 9.05 -3.59 -5.26
C LEU A 62 9.40 -4.78 -4.35
N TYR A 63 9.00 -4.74 -3.08
CA TYR A 63 9.19 -5.89 -2.19
C TYR A 63 8.43 -7.13 -2.68
N ARG A 64 7.17 -6.96 -3.11
CA ARG A 64 6.40 -8.07 -3.68
C ARG A 64 7.08 -8.67 -4.90
N LEU A 65 7.58 -7.83 -5.82
CA LEU A 65 8.29 -8.29 -7.01
C LEU A 65 9.57 -9.05 -6.63
N ASN A 66 10.35 -8.52 -5.70
CA ASN A 66 11.57 -9.19 -5.24
C ASN A 66 11.27 -10.55 -4.59
N ALA A 67 10.25 -10.63 -3.74
CA ALA A 67 9.84 -11.90 -3.13
C ALA A 67 9.40 -12.92 -4.19
N ASN A 68 8.63 -12.50 -5.20
CA ASN A 68 8.21 -13.37 -6.29
C ASN A 68 9.42 -13.88 -7.09
N VAL A 69 10.33 -13.00 -7.49
CA VAL A 69 11.53 -13.37 -8.24
C VAL A 69 12.45 -14.30 -7.41
N ALA A 70 12.59 -14.04 -6.10
CA ALA A 70 13.32 -14.92 -5.19
C ALA A 70 12.66 -16.32 -5.11
N SER A 71 11.33 -16.39 -5.11
CA SER A 71 10.58 -17.65 -5.15
C SER A 71 10.80 -18.41 -6.46
N GLU A 72 10.79 -17.73 -7.61
CA GLU A 72 11.13 -18.30 -8.92
C GLU A 72 12.59 -18.79 -8.97
N ALA A 73 13.49 -18.13 -8.22
CA ALA A 73 14.88 -18.56 -8.04
C ALA A 73 15.03 -19.73 -7.05
N GLY A 74 13.93 -20.29 -6.54
CA GLY A 74 13.92 -21.38 -5.57
C GLY A 74 14.31 -20.97 -4.15
N GLN A 75 14.54 -19.67 -3.89
CA GLN A 75 14.96 -19.13 -2.59
C GLN A 75 13.74 -18.86 -1.70
N TRP A 76 12.96 -19.90 -1.37
CA TRP A 76 11.67 -19.75 -0.69
C TRP A 76 11.80 -19.13 0.70
N GLU A 77 12.83 -19.51 1.46
CA GLU A 77 13.14 -18.89 2.76
C GLU A 77 13.47 -17.41 2.60
N LYS A 78 14.21 -17.05 1.55
CA LYS A 78 14.52 -15.64 1.25
C LYS A 78 13.28 -14.86 0.83
N ALA A 79 12.41 -15.47 0.04
CA ALA A 79 11.13 -14.88 -0.35
C ALA A 79 10.26 -14.60 0.88
N LEU A 80 10.21 -15.52 1.85
CA LEU A 80 9.54 -15.31 3.14
C LEU A 80 10.15 -14.12 3.90
N GLU A 81 11.47 -14.07 4.08
CA GLU A 81 12.14 -12.93 4.73
C GLU A 81 11.80 -11.59 4.05
N ILE A 82 11.72 -11.56 2.72
CA ILE A 82 11.35 -10.35 1.97
C ILE A 82 9.89 -9.96 2.23
N GLN A 83 8.97 -10.92 2.28
CA GLN A 83 7.56 -10.65 2.62
C GLN A 83 7.41 -10.17 4.06
N GLU A 84 8.18 -10.71 5.01
CA GLU A 84 8.20 -10.23 6.39
C GLU A 84 8.70 -8.78 6.47
N LYS A 85 9.78 -8.45 5.74
CA LYS A 85 10.25 -7.07 5.62
C LYS A 85 9.21 -6.14 4.99
N ARG A 86 8.49 -6.59 3.96
CA ARG A 86 7.37 -5.86 3.36
C ARG A 86 6.30 -5.56 4.39
N ALA A 87 5.91 -6.56 5.18
CA ALA A 87 4.88 -6.44 6.21
C ALA A 87 5.31 -5.53 7.37
N GLN A 88 6.58 -5.54 7.75
CA GLN A 88 7.16 -4.61 8.73
C GLN A 88 7.18 -3.17 8.19
N ALA A 89 7.60 -2.98 6.94
CA ALA A 89 7.63 -1.67 6.31
C ALA A 89 6.21 -1.07 6.19
N ALA A 90 5.20 -1.86 5.81
CA ALA A 90 3.81 -1.43 5.76
C ALA A 90 3.29 -0.96 7.14
N ARG A 91 3.62 -1.68 8.21
CA ARG A 91 3.29 -1.28 9.60
C ARG A 91 4.00 0.00 10.02
N ALA A 92 5.27 0.17 9.65
CA ALA A 92 6.01 1.40 9.92
C ALA A 92 5.38 2.61 9.20
N ILE A 93 4.93 2.43 7.95
CA ILE A 93 4.20 3.47 7.20
C ILE A 93 2.89 3.83 7.90
N LEU A 94 2.14 2.87 8.44
CA LEU A 94 0.93 3.16 9.21
C LEU A 94 1.26 4.01 10.45
N GLY A 95 2.32 3.65 11.19
CA GLY A 95 2.75 4.41 12.35
C GLY A 95 3.16 5.85 12.02
N ASP A 96 3.84 6.06 10.89
CA ASP A 96 4.18 7.41 10.40
C ASP A 96 2.94 8.20 9.97
N LEU A 97 2.02 7.54 9.25
CA LEU A 97 0.75 8.15 8.83
C LEU A 97 -0.08 8.58 10.03
N GLU A 98 -0.24 7.72 11.03
CA GLU A 98 -1.00 8.04 12.24
C GLU A 98 -0.41 9.25 12.98
N LYS A 99 0.93 9.32 13.10
CA LYS A 99 1.62 10.49 13.66
C LYS A 99 1.39 11.75 12.83
N ALA A 100 1.41 11.65 11.50
CA ALA A 100 1.19 12.76 10.59
C ALA A 100 -0.25 13.30 10.66
N GLN A 101 -1.24 12.40 10.75
CA GLN A 101 -2.65 12.73 10.71
C GLN A 101 -3.21 13.18 12.06
N ALA A 102 -2.61 12.76 13.17
CA ALA A 102 -3.05 13.12 14.52
C ALA A 102 -3.24 14.64 14.74
N PRO A 103 -2.25 15.52 14.44
CA PRO A 103 -2.44 16.97 14.63
C PRO A 103 -3.52 17.54 13.71
N ILE A 104 -3.67 17.00 12.49
CA ILE A 104 -4.70 17.44 11.54
C ILE A 104 -6.09 17.08 12.05
N ALA A 105 -6.27 15.85 12.53
CA ALA A 105 -7.52 15.40 13.13
C ALA A 105 -7.90 16.24 14.36
N ALA A 106 -6.93 16.54 15.23
CA ALA A 106 -7.12 17.40 16.39
C ALA A 106 -7.52 18.82 16.00
N GLN A 107 -6.83 19.42 15.02
CA GLN A 107 -7.15 20.76 14.51
C GLN A 107 -8.57 20.80 13.94
N TRP A 108 -8.95 19.85 13.09
CA TRP A 108 -10.27 19.84 12.48
C TRP A 108 -11.39 19.52 13.45
N LYS A 109 -11.12 18.74 14.51
CA LYS A 109 -12.05 18.59 15.64
C LYS A 109 -12.32 19.93 16.32
N LYS A 110 -11.27 20.71 16.60
CA LYS A 110 -11.39 22.06 17.18
C LYS A 110 -12.15 23.01 16.25
N VAL A 111 -11.77 23.08 14.97
CA VAL A 111 -12.44 23.91 13.95
C VAL A 111 -13.92 23.57 13.83
N THR A 112 -14.27 22.28 13.88
CA THR A 112 -15.67 21.84 13.82
C THR A 112 -16.46 22.33 15.04
N GLN A 113 -15.91 22.17 16.24
CA GLN A 113 -16.55 22.63 17.47
C GLN A 113 -16.76 24.15 17.45
N GLU A 114 -15.68 24.91 17.22
CA GLU A 114 -15.73 26.37 17.18
C GLU A 114 -16.70 26.89 16.12
N SER A 115 -16.73 26.26 14.94
CA SER A 115 -17.64 26.66 13.86
C SER A 115 -19.09 26.28 14.14
N SER A 116 -19.33 25.14 14.79
CA SER A 116 -20.67 24.74 15.22
C SER A 116 -21.22 25.73 16.25
N ASP A 117 -20.43 26.05 17.27
CA ASP A 117 -20.81 26.99 18.32
C ASP A 117 -21.03 28.40 17.76
N PHE A 118 -20.16 28.85 16.85
CA PHE A 118 -20.30 30.15 16.19
C PHE A 118 -21.59 30.23 15.38
N VAL A 119 -21.88 29.23 14.54
CA VAL A 119 -23.09 29.22 13.70
C VAL A 119 -24.35 29.16 14.59
N ALA A 120 -24.36 28.29 15.60
CA ALA A 120 -25.50 28.14 16.51
C ALA A 120 -25.82 29.44 17.26
N LYS A 121 -24.80 30.19 17.70
CA LYS A 121 -24.97 31.46 18.39
C LYS A 121 -25.33 32.61 17.45
N ASN A 122 -24.66 32.71 16.30
CA ASN A 122 -24.67 33.93 15.50
C ASN A 122 -25.66 33.91 14.34
N GLU A 123 -26.14 32.75 13.87
CA GLU A 123 -27.22 32.70 12.88
C GLU A 123 -28.51 33.37 13.38
N PRO A 124 -29.05 33.02 14.57
CA PRO A 124 -30.24 33.70 15.08
C PRO A 124 -29.96 35.17 15.44
N ARG A 125 -28.77 35.46 15.99
CA ARG A 125 -28.37 36.84 16.33
C ARG A 125 -28.33 37.72 15.09
N LYS A 126 -27.82 37.21 13.96
CA LYS A 126 -27.83 37.92 12.69
C LYS A 126 -29.26 38.32 12.29
N GLN A 127 -30.20 37.38 12.35
CA GLN A 127 -31.60 37.63 12.00
C GLN A 127 -32.26 38.65 12.93
N GLU A 128 -31.98 38.56 14.23
CA GLU A 128 -32.45 39.52 15.24
C GLU A 128 -31.94 40.94 14.94
N LEU A 129 -30.63 41.08 14.70
CA LEU A 129 -30.00 42.37 14.39
C LEU A 129 -30.56 42.95 13.09
N GLU A 130 -30.63 42.17 12.02
CA GLU A 130 -31.20 42.58 10.74
C GLU A 130 -32.62 43.14 10.90
N ALA A 131 -33.47 42.44 11.67
CA ALA A 131 -34.84 42.89 11.95
C ALA A 131 -34.88 44.19 12.77
N LYS A 132 -34.09 44.28 13.83
CA LYS A 132 -34.04 45.46 14.72
C LYS A 132 -33.54 46.71 13.99
N ILE A 133 -32.49 46.57 13.20
CA ILE A 133 -31.91 47.64 12.39
C ILE A 133 -32.92 48.10 11.31
N ALA A 134 -33.57 47.16 10.63
CA ALA A 134 -34.57 47.48 9.61
C ALA A 134 -35.77 48.23 10.21
N ALA A 135 -36.26 47.80 11.38
CA ALA A 135 -37.34 48.46 12.09
C ALA A 135 -36.99 49.90 12.49
N PHE A 136 -35.78 50.13 13.04
CA PHE A 136 -35.33 51.48 13.39
C PHE A 136 -35.17 52.38 12.16
N LYS A 137 -34.63 51.85 11.05
CA LYS A 137 -34.53 52.58 9.78
C LYS A 137 -35.91 52.95 9.23
N ALA A 138 -36.90 52.06 9.32
CA ALA A 138 -38.27 52.36 8.93
C ALA A 138 -38.91 53.46 9.81
N GLU A 139 -38.75 53.39 11.14
CA GLU A 139 -39.22 54.41 12.08
C GLU A 139 -38.59 55.78 11.80
N LEU A 140 -37.28 55.82 11.52
CA LEU A 140 -36.55 57.04 11.15
C LEU A 140 -37.13 57.70 9.90
N GLU A 141 -37.43 56.91 8.86
CA GLU A 141 -38.01 57.43 7.62
C GLU A 141 -39.46 57.91 7.82
N GLU A 142 -40.25 57.23 8.65
CA GLU A 142 -41.60 57.69 9.01
C GLU A 142 -41.56 59.03 9.75
N ILE A 143 -40.65 59.21 10.71
CA ILE A 143 -40.45 60.48 11.43
C ILE A 143 -40.07 61.60 10.46
N LYS A 144 -39.16 61.33 9.52
CA LYS A 144 -38.77 62.30 8.48
C LYS A 144 -39.93 62.66 7.56
N ALA A 145 -40.74 61.68 7.14
CA ALA A 145 -41.84 61.88 6.20
C ALA A 145 -43.07 62.56 6.83
N SER A 146 -43.40 62.23 8.08
CA SER A 146 -44.63 62.68 8.77
C SER A 146 -44.54 64.09 9.38
N LYS A 147 -43.36 64.72 9.41
CA LYS A 147 -43.09 65.97 10.17
C LYS A 147 -43.54 65.89 11.65
N LYS A 148 -43.66 64.69 12.21
CA LYS A 148 -44.07 64.47 13.60
C LYS A 148 -43.08 65.14 14.54
N LYS A 149 -43.55 66.10 15.33
CA LYS A 149 -42.74 66.71 16.40
C LYS A 149 -42.70 65.77 17.58
N LEU A 150 -41.55 65.13 17.78
CA LEU A 150 -41.26 64.37 18.99
C LEU A 150 -41.13 65.32 20.19
N SER A 151 -41.60 64.89 21.34
CA SER A 151 -41.30 65.52 22.62
C SER A 151 -39.82 65.36 22.96
N LYS A 152 -39.31 66.18 23.90
CA LYS A 152 -37.91 66.11 24.33
C LYS A 152 -37.51 64.71 24.80
N LYS A 153 -38.39 64.02 25.54
CA LYS A 153 -38.15 62.66 26.04
C LYS A 153 -38.07 61.64 24.90
N GLU A 154 -38.97 61.74 23.91
CA GLU A 154 -38.96 60.84 22.75
C GLU A 154 -37.72 61.04 21.87
N VAL A 155 -37.20 62.27 21.75
CA VAL A 155 -35.93 62.55 21.05
C VAL A 155 -34.75 61.89 21.76
N GLU A 156 -34.67 62.01 23.09
CA GLU A 156 -33.61 61.39 23.89
C GLU A 156 -33.63 59.85 23.76
N GLU A 157 -34.82 59.23 23.86
CA GLU A 157 -35.00 57.78 23.68
C GLU A 157 -34.68 57.31 22.25
N PHE A 158 -35.08 58.08 21.24
CA PHE A 158 -34.77 57.78 19.84
C PHE A 158 -33.26 57.84 19.56
N ASN A 159 -32.58 58.87 20.06
CA ASN A 159 -31.14 59.01 19.90
C ASN A 159 -30.36 57.90 20.63
N ALA A 160 -30.80 57.50 21.83
CA ALA A 160 -30.21 56.38 22.56
C ALA A 160 -30.37 55.05 21.78
N ARG A 161 -31.54 54.80 21.20
CA ARG A 161 -31.76 53.65 20.31
C ARG A 161 -30.90 53.74 19.04
N GLY A 162 -30.73 54.93 18.46
CA GLY A 162 -29.86 55.15 17.31
C GLY A 162 -28.39 54.83 17.59
N ALA A 163 -27.88 55.21 18.77
CA ALA A 163 -26.52 54.84 19.20
C ALA A 163 -26.37 53.32 19.37
N GLN A 164 -27.37 52.65 19.95
CA GLN A 164 -27.36 51.18 20.06
C GLN A 164 -27.43 50.51 18.69
N VAL A 165 -28.22 51.05 17.75
CA VAL A 165 -28.33 50.53 16.37
C VAL A 165 -27.01 50.64 15.62
N GLN A 166 -26.17 51.64 15.90
CA GLN A 166 -24.83 51.72 15.31
C GLN A 166 -23.91 50.59 15.83
N LEU A 167 -23.98 50.26 17.12
CA LEU A 167 -23.24 49.13 17.69
C LEU A 167 -23.76 47.79 17.14
N ASP A 168 -25.08 47.67 17.02
CA ASP A 168 -25.75 46.51 16.42
C ASP A 168 -25.36 46.33 14.94
N ASP A 169 -25.27 47.42 14.15
CA ASP A 169 -24.81 47.39 12.74
C ASP A 169 -23.34 46.92 12.64
N GLN A 170 -22.48 47.30 13.59
CA GLN A 170 -21.09 46.81 13.66
C GLN A 170 -21.01 45.32 14.02
N GLU A 171 -21.79 44.88 15.02
CA GLU A 171 -21.89 43.46 15.39
C GLU A 171 -22.40 42.63 14.21
N LEU A 172 -23.44 43.11 13.53
CA LEU A 172 -24.01 42.46 12.35
C LEU A 172 -22.97 42.32 11.23
N ALA A 173 -22.16 43.36 10.98
CA ALA A 173 -21.10 43.30 9.98
C ALA A 173 -20.04 42.24 10.30
N GLN A 174 -19.63 42.12 11.56
CA GLN A 174 -18.67 41.09 12.01
C GLN A 174 -19.26 39.68 11.85
N ILE A 175 -20.51 39.48 12.27
CA ILE A 175 -21.21 38.20 12.11
C ILE A 175 -21.34 37.86 10.62
N ALA A 176 -21.79 38.80 9.79
CA ALA A 176 -21.99 38.58 8.36
C ALA A 176 -20.69 38.21 7.63
N ALA A 177 -19.54 38.74 8.07
CA ALA A 177 -18.24 38.39 7.51
C ALA A 177 -17.74 36.99 7.96
N ALA A 178 -17.94 36.62 9.22
CA ALA A 178 -17.41 35.37 9.78
C ALA A 178 -18.30 34.14 9.53
N LEU A 179 -19.62 34.31 9.48
CA LEU A 179 -20.59 33.23 9.37
C LEU A 179 -20.39 32.34 8.11
N PRO A 180 -20.08 32.87 6.90
CA PRO A 180 -19.78 32.03 5.74
C PRO A 180 -18.55 31.14 5.93
N ILE A 181 -17.51 31.64 6.63
CA ILE A 181 -16.27 30.89 6.90
C ILE A 181 -16.58 29.69 7.80
N HIS A 182 -17.31 29.91 8.90
CA HIS A 182 -17.69 28.84 9.82
C HIS A 182 -18.62 27.81 9.16
N LYS A 183 -19.59 28.23 8.34
CA LYS A 183 -20.41 27.31 7.53
C LYS A 183 -19.56 26.49 6.55
N GLN A 184 -18.57 27.12 5.92
CA GLN A 184 -17.65 26.42 5.01
C GLN A 184 -16.78 25.41 5.75
N ASN A 185 -16.31 25.75 6.95
CA ASN A 185 -15.55 24.84 7.81
C ASN A 185 -16.35 23.60 8.17
N LEU A 186 -17.63 23.76 8.56
CA LEU A 186 -18.54 22.63 8.83
C LEU A 186 -18.77 21.75 7.59
N THR A 187 -18.77 22.35 6.40
CA THR A 187 -18.85 21.62 5.11
C THR A 187 -17.56 20.87 4.79
N ASN A 188 -16.40 21.42 5.18
CA ASN A 188 -15.09 20.84 4.88
C ASN A 188 -14.67 19.76 5.88
N ALA A 189 -15.04 19.89 7.16
CA ALA A 189 -14.72 18.94 8.22
C ALA A 189 -14.98 17.46 7.85
N PRO A 190 -16.18 17.06 7.36
CA PRO A 190 -16.42 15.67 6.98
C PRO A 190 -15.54 15.20 5.81
N LYS A 191 -15.18 16.09 4.88
CA LYS A 191 -14.29 15.76 3.74
C LYS A 191 -12.87 15.46 4.23
N VAL A 192 -12.38 16.24 5.20
CA VAL A 192 -11.07 15.99 5.81
C VAL A 192 -11.08 14.68 6.57
N THR A 193 -12.06 14.45 7.45
CA THR A 193 -12.20 13.19 8.18
C THR A 193 -12.24 11.99 7.24
N LYS A 194 -12.99 12.08 6.14
CA LYS A 194 -13.04 11.05 5.10
C LYS A 194 -11.66 10.80 4.48
N THR A 195 -10.95 11.85 4.08
CA THR A 195 -9.60 11.74 3.48
C THR A 195 -8.62 11.07 4.44
N LEU A 196 -8.62 11.44 5.72
CA LEU A 196 -7.77 10.81 6.73
C LEU A 196 -8.08 9.31 6.85
N GLY A 197 -9.36 8.96 6.89
CA GLY A 197 -9.81 7.56 6.93
C GLY A 197 -9.48 6.76 5.68
N GLU A 198 -9.57 7.36 4.49
CA GLU A 198 -9.19 6.71 3.21
C GLU A 198 -7.70 6.39 3.16
N ASN A 199 -6.85 7.34 3.53
CA ASN A 199 -5.40 7.13 3.63
C ASN A 199 -5.06 5.97 4.59
N ARG A 200 -5.72 5.93 5.76
CA ARG A 200 -5.53 4.84 6.74
C ARG A 200 -5.91 3.48 6.13
N LYS A 201 -7.09 3.40 5.52
CA LYS A 201 -7.58 2.18 4.87
C LYS A 201 -6.64 1.70 3.75
N GLU A 202 -6.04 2.62 3.00
CA GLU A 202 -5.06 2.27 1.98
C GLU A 202 -3.88 1.51 2.57
N VAL A 203 -3.27 2.05 3.64
CA VAL A 203 -2.11 1.44 4.30
C VAL A 203 -2.50 0.14 5.02
N GLU A 204 -3.68 0.08 5.65
CA GLU A 204 -4.21 -1.18 6.22
C GLU A 204 -4.39 -2.26 5.15
N GLY A 205 -4.82 -1.88 3.95
CA GLY A 205 -4.86 -2.76 2.78
C GLY A 205 -3.48 -3.28 2.38
N MET A 206 -2.44 -2.43 2.44
CA MET A 206 -1.05 -2.85 2.21
C MET A 206 -0.59 -3.87 3.25
N ILE A 207 -0.91 -3.66 4.53
CA ILE A 207 -0.57 -4.58 5.63
C ILE A 207 -1.25 -5.93 5.41
N LYS A 208 -2.57 -5.94 5.17
CA LYS A 208 -3.33 -7.18 4.94
C LYS A 208 -2.74 -7.98 3.78
N ALA A 209 -2.46 -7.33 2.65
CA ALA A 209 -1.86 -7.97 1.48
C ALA A 209 -0.42 -8.44 1.70
N ALA A 210 0.31 -7.87 2.67
CA ALA A 210 1.63 -8.33 3.06
C ALA A 210 1.54 -9.55 4.01
N ASP A 211 0.66 -9.50 5.00
CA ASP A 211 0.46 -10.58 5.97
C ASP A 211 -0.08 -11.85 5.30
N GLU A 212 -1.02 -11.73 4.35
CA GLU A 212 -1.49 -12.87 3.55
C GLU A 212 -0.36 -13.50 2.73
N ALA A 213 0.57 -12.68 2.22
CA ALA A 213 1.72 -13.17 1.47
C ALA A 213 2.76 -13.86 2.37
N VAL A 214 2.98 -13.34 3.59
CA VAL A 214 3.82 -13.98 4.62
C VAL A 214 3.24 -15.34 4.98
N ALA A 215 1.93 -15.42 5.26
CA ALA A 215 1.27 -16.67 5.61
C ALA A 215 1.43 -17.74 4.52
N LYS A 216 1.20 -17.37 3.26
CA LYS A 216 1.40 -18.27 2.10
C LYS A 216 2.84 -18.73 1.95
N ALA A 217 3.80 -17.81 2.00
CA ALA A 217 5.22 -18.14 1.87
C ALA A 217 5.70 -19.05 3.01
N LYS A 218 5.25 -18.76 4.24
CA LYS A 218 5.56 -19.57 5.41
C LYS A 218 5.00 -20.99 5.29
N GLN A 219 3.74 -21.12 4.84
CA GLN A 219 3.13 -22.43 4.63
C GLN A 219 3.90 -23.25 3.59
N ALA A 220 4.28 -22.65 2.46
CA ALA A 220 5.04 -23.35 1.42
C ALA A 220 6.41 -23.89 1.92
N VAL A 221 7.09 -23.13 2.78
CA VAL A 221 8.35 -23.57 3.42
C VAL A 221 8.11 -24.70 4.41
N ILE A 222 7.04 -24.61 5.22
CA ILE A 222 6.66 -25.67 6.17
C ILE A 222 6.32 -26.96 5.43
N ASP A 223 5.42 -26.90 4.44
CA ASP A 223 4.96 -28.06 3.68
C ASP A 223 6.12 -28.84 3.06
N GLN A 224 7.09 -28.13 2.48
CA GLN A 224 8.27 -28.79 1.91
C GLN A 224 9.17 -29.41 2.98
N ASN A 225 9.39 -28.74 4.10
CA ASN A 225 10.19 -29.30 5.18
C ASN A 225 9.51 -30.55 5.79
N ASP A 226 8.18 -30.54 5.88
CA ASP A 226 7.39 -31.70 6.33
C ASP A 226 7.48 -32.85 5.31
N GLU A 227 7.40 -32.56 4.00
CA GLU A 227 7.58 -33.56 2.95
C GLU A 227 8.97 -34.22 3.02
N ILE A 228 10.02 -33.40 3.13
CA ILE A 228 11.41 -33.88 3.27
C ILE A 228 11.56 -34.73 4.54
N THR A 229 10.94 -34.31 5.65
CA THR A 229 10.98 -35.04 6.93
C THR A 229 10.26 -36.37 6.84
N ALA A 230 9.08 -36.41 6.23
CA ALA A 230 8.31 -37.63 6.02
C ALA A 230 9.04 -38.60 5.09
N PHE A 231 9.66 -38.09 4.02
CA PHE A 231 10.50 -38.89 3.13
C PHE A 231 11.69 -39.51 3.88
N ASN A 232 12.43 -38.68 4.63
CA ASN A 232 13.59 -39.13 5.40
C ASN A 232 13.20 -40.19 6.44
N THR A 233 12.10 -40.00 7.17
CA THR A 233 11.58 -41.01 8.11
C THR A 233 11.36 -42.37 7.44
N LYS A 234 10.75 -42.39 6.24
CA LYS A 234 10.55 -43.63 5.46
C LYS A 234 11.88 -44.27 5.04
N GLN A 235 12.87 -43.47 4.65
CA GLN A 235 14.20 -43.96 4.27
C GLN A 235 14.93 -44.60 5.47
N VAL A 236 14.85 -44.01 6.67
CA VAL A 236 15.42 -44.60 7.89
C VAL A 236 14.78 -45.96 8.19
N MET A 237 13.46 -46.08 8.09
CA MET A 237 12.75 -47.35 8.30
C MET A 237 13.22 -48.44 7.32
N GLN A 238 13.65 -48.05 6.12
CA GLN A 238 14.22 -48.93 5.11
C GLN A 238 15.75 -49.14 5.26
N LYS A 239 16.35 -48.67 6.36
CA LYS A 239 17.80 -48.74 6.66
C LYS A 239 18.69 -48.06 5.62
N VAL A 240 18.17 -47.04 4.92
CA VAL A 240 18.93 -46.25 3.95
C VAL A 240 19.68 -45.12 4.66
N LYS A 241 20.96 -44.90 4.32
CA LYS A 241 21.75 -43.78 4.85
C LYS A 241 21.24 -42.44 4.31
N ILE A 242 20.95 -41.50 5.20
CA ILE A 242 20.38 -40.19 4.87
C ILE A 242 21.46 -39.11 4.80
N VAL A 243 21.41 -38.29 3.75
CA VAL A 243 22.17 -37.04 3.60
C VAL A 243 21.20 -35.86 3.49
N GLY A 244 20.36 -35.73 4.51
CA GLY A 244 19.38 -34.65 4.67
C GLY A 244 18.51 -34.41 3.42
N LYS A 245 18.55 -33.17 2.92
CA LYS A 245 17.76 -32.71 1.75
C LYS A 245 18.18 -33.37 0.44
N LYS A 246 19.44 -33.80 0.30
CA LYS A 246 20.00 -34.35 -0.95
C LYS A 246 19.30 -35.62 -1.39
N ASN A 247 19.06 -36.55 -0.46
CA ASN A 247 18.36 -37.80 -0.77
C ASN A 247 16.95 -37.57 -1.30
N TRP A 248 16.24 -36.57 -0.75
CA TRP A 248 14.91 -36.21 -1.22
C TRP A 248 14.98 -35.61 -2.64
N VAL A 249 15.92 -34.68 -2.89
CA VAL A 249 16.12 -34.09 -4.23
C VAL A 249 16.41 -35.18 -5.26
N ASP A 250 17.32 -36.11 -4.97
CA ASP A 250 17.65 -37.23 -5.86
C ASP A 250 16.42 -38.12 -6.13
N ALA A 251 15.61 -38.40 -5.11
CA ALA A 251 14.39 -39.19 -5.27
C ALA A 251 13.34 -38.47 -6.13
N VAL A 252 13.19 -37.15 -5.94
CA VAL A 252 12.29 -36.33 -6.76
C VAL A 252 12.74 -36.35 -8.23
N LEU A 253 14.03 -36.20 -8.50
CA LEU A 253 14.60 -36.16 -9.86
C LEU A 253 14.62 -37.53 -10.56
N ARG A 254 14.63 -38.64 -9.81
CA ARG A 254 14.52 -40.00 -10.39
C ARG A 254 13.17 -40.29 -11.03
N THR A 255 12.15 -39.49 -10.71
CA THR A 255 10.83 -39.55 -11.33
C THR A 255 10.61 -38.27 -12.14
N PRO A 256 11.04 -38.21 -13.42
CA PRO A 256 10.96 -37.00 -14.26
C PRO A 256 9.56 -36.37 -14.32
N GLU A 257 8.52 -37.20 -14.19
CA GLU A 257 7.11 -36.80 -14.14
C GLU A 257 6.80 -35.80 -13.03
N ASN A 258 7.56 -35.79 -11.92
CA ASN A 258 7.42 -34.81 -10.86
C ASN A 258 7.62 -33.37 -11.36
N ILE A 259 8.40 -33.21 -12.43
CA ILE A 259 8.75 -31.92 -13.02
C ILE A 259 7.98 -31.72 -14.31
N THR A 260 7.96 -32.70 -15.23
CA THR A 260 7.29 -32.51 -16.53
C THR A 260 5.78 -32.26 -16.42
N LYS A 261 5.13 -32.73 -15.35
CA LYS A 261 3.70 -32.45 -15.07
C LYS A 261 3.41 -31.00 -14.66
N LEU A 262 4.42 -30.17 -14.39
CA LEU A 262 4.25 -28.77 -13.98
C LEU A 262 3.82 -27.84 -15.13
N GLY A 263 3.64 -28.40 -16.33
CA GLY A 263 3.09 -27.72 -17.50
C GLY A 263 4.13 -26.87 -18.22
N THR A 264 4.35 -25.64 -17.78
CA THR A 264 5.17 -24.67 -18.50
C THR A 264 6.67 -24.81 -18.20
N PRO A 265 7.57 -24.49 -19.14
CA PRO A 265 9.02 -24.43 -18.89
C PRO A 265 9.38 -23.53 -17.70
N GLN A 266 8.65 -22.43 -17.49
CA GLN A 266 8.86 -21.53 -16.36
C GLN A 266 8.61 -22.22 -15.02
N ASN A 267 7.47 -22.90 -14.86
CA ASN A 267 7.15 -23.62 -13.62
C ASN A 267 8.15 -24.76 -13.36
N GLN A 268 8.56 -25.46 -14.42
CA GLN A 268 9.59 -26.49 -14.35
C GLN A 268 10.93 -25.91 -13.90
N ALA A 269 11.37 -24.80 -14.49
CA ALA A 269 12.61 -24.12 -14.14
C ALA A 269 12.58 -23.60 -12.70
N ALA A 270 11.47 -23.02 -12.24
CA ALA A 270 11.31 -22.57 -10.86
C ALA A 270 11.46 -23.71 -9.85
N PHE A 271 10.85 -24.86 -10.14
CA PHE A 271 10.99 -26.05 -9.32
C PHE A 271 12.42 -26.61 -9.34
N LEU A 272 13.07 -26.65 -10.51
CA LEU A 272 14.47 -27.06 -10.64
C LEU A 272 15.43 -26.11 -9.90
N ASN A 273 15.18 -24.81 -9.93
CA ASN A 273 15.91 -23.84 -9.11
C ASN A 273 15.75 -24.16 -7.61
N ARG A 274 14.53 -24.53 -7.16
CA ARG A 274 14.34 -24.98 -5.78
C ARG A 274 15.15 -26.22 -5.45
N MET A 275 15.23 -27.20 -6.35
CA MET A 275 16.07 -28.39 -6.16
C MET A 275 17.55 -28.01 -5.99
N LEU A 276 18.05 -27.08 -6.80
CA LEU A 276 19.42 -26.59 -6.71
C LEU A 276 19.71 -25.77 -5.44
N VAL A 277 18.71 -25.14 -4.83
CA VAL A 277 18.84 -24.51 -3.51
C VAL A 277 18.93 -25.57 -2.40
N LEU A 278 18.16 -26.66 -2.51
CA LEU A 278 18.13 -27.73 -1.50
C LEU A 278 19.35 -28.65 -1.58
N ASP A 279 19.87 -28.90 -2.78
CA ASP A 279 21.09 -29.64 -3.05
C ASP A 279 21.98 -28.88 -4.06
N PRO A 280 22.78 -27.93 -3.58
CA PRO A 280 23.71 -27.19 -4.42
C PRO A 280 24.69 -28.14 -5.11
N GLY A 281 24.78 -28.04 -6.44
CA GLY A 281 25.65 -28.88 -7.26
C GLY A 281 25.00 -30.15 -7.81
N ASN A 282 23.68 -30.35 -7.64
CA ASN A 282 22.98 -31.48 -8.24
C ASN A 282 23.04 -31.43 -9.79
N ALA A 283 23.87 -32.29 -10.39
CA ALA A 283 24.10 -32.30 -11.83
C ALA A 283 22.84 -32.64 -12.64
N GLY A 284 21.93 -33.45 -12.09
CA GLY A 284 20.67 -33.81 -12.74
C GLY A 284 19.74 -32.61 -12.86
N ALA A 285 19.54 -31.89 -11.76
CA ALA A 285 18.75 -30.65 -11.75
C ALA A 285 19.38 -29.58 -12.66
N GLN A 286 20.70 -29.41 -12.61
CA GLN A 286 21.41 -28.42 -13.43
C GLN A 286 21.25 -28.73 -14.93
N LYS A 287 21.51 -29.98 -15.35
CA LYS A 287 21.34 -30.39 -16.75
C LYS A 287 19.91 -30.20 -17.23
N ALA A 288 18.92 -30.52 -16.39
CA ALA A 288 17.52 -30.34 -16.73
C ALA A 288 17.14 -28.86 -16.92
N LEU A 289 17.67 -27.98 -16.05
CA LEU A 289 17.49 -26.54 -16.17
C LEU A 289 18.16 -25.98 -17.43
N ASP A 290 19.37 -26.44 -17.75
CA ASP A 290 20.10 -26.02 -18.94
C ASP A 290 19.39 -26.46 -20.23
N ASN A 291 18.76 -27.63 -20.25
CA ASN A 291 17.91 -28.06 -21.35
C ASN A 291 16.74 -27.10 -21.57
N LEU A 292 16.03 -26.72 -20.50
CA LEU A 292 14.93 -25.75 -20.61
C LEU A 292 15.40 -24.39 -21.14
N LYS A 293 16.54 -23.90 -20.66
CA LYS A 293 17.16 -22.65 -21.16
C LYS A 293 17.55 -22.73 -22.63
N ALA A 294 17.90 -23.92 -23.12
CA ALA A 294 18.16 -24.18 -24.54
C ALA A 294 16.89 -24.44 -25.37
N GLY A 295 15.69 -24.27 -24.80
CA GLY A 295 14.41 -24.51 -25.47
C GLY A 295 14.06 -25.99 -25.68
N LYS A 296 14.71 -26.90 -24.94
CA LYS A 296 14.47 -28.35 -24.97
C LYS A 296 13.62 -28.79 -23.78
N GLU A 297 13.09 -30.01 -23.83
CA GLU A 297 12.46 -30.63 -22.65
C GLU A 297 13.48 -30.84 -21.52
N ALA A 298 13.05 -30.69 -20.26
CA ALA A 298 13.91 -30.83 -19.08
C ALA A 298 14.69 -32.16 -19.07
N PHE A 299 14.01 -33.27 -19.37
CA PHE A 299 14.61 -34.61 -19.35
C PHE A 299 14.64 -35.23 -20.75
N VAL A 300 15.65 -34.85 -21.54
CA VAL A 300 15.88 -35.45 -22.86
C VAL A 300 16.34 -36.90 -22.71
N LYS A 301 15.62 -37.85 -23.32
CA LYS A 301 16.14 -39.21 -23.53
C LYS A 301 17.28 -39.14 -24.55
N GLU A 302 18.53 -39.25 -24.10
CA GLU A 302 19.65 -39.35 -25.03
C GLU A 302 19.45 -40.56 -25.96
N ALA A 303 19.51 -40.32 -27.27
CA ALA A 303 19.51 -41.39 -28.25
C ALA A 303 20.75 -42.26 -28.00
N LYS A 304 20.55 -43.52 -27.60
CA LYS A 304 21.65 -44.48 -27.41
C LYS A 304 22.48 -44.54 -28.70
N PRO A 305 23.83 -44.45 -28.63
CA PRO A 305 24.65 -44.68 -29.81
C PRO A 305 24.39 -46.10 -30.32
N ALA A 306 24.07 -46.21 -31.61
CA ALA A 306 23.84 -47.49 -32.25
C ALA A 306 25.05 -48.40 -32.01
N LYS A 307 24.83 -49.57 -31.38
CA LYS A 307 25.84 -50.62 -31.26
C LYS A 307 26.36 -50.92 -32.67
N LYS A 308 27.63 -50.61 -32.96
CA LYS A 308 28.31 -51.10 -34.16
C LYS A 308 28.20 -52.62 -34.17
N GLY A 309 27.42 -53.15 -35.11
CA GLY A 309 27.27 -54.58 -35.32
C GLY A 309 28.63 -55.20 -35.62
N SER A 310 28.95 -56.27 -34.88
CA SER A 310 30.10 -57.11 -35.15
C SER A 310 29.87 -57.86 -36.47
N SER A 311 30.56 -57.43 -37.52
CA SER A 311 30.66 -58.21 -38.75
C SER A 311 31.54 -59.44 -38.50
N LYS A 312 30.91 -60.58 -38.20
CA LYS A 312 31.52 -61.90 -38.33
C LYS A 312 31.79 -62.14 -39.82
N LYS A 313 33.06 -62.14 -40.23
CA LYS A 313 33.46 -62.66 -41.54
C LYS A 313 33.43 -64.20 -41.47
N LYS A 314 32.71 -64.79 -42.43
CA LYS A 314 32.83 -66.20 -42.82
C LYS A 314 34.12 -66.39 -43.61
#